data_AF-A0A928DD07-F1
#
_entry.id   AF-A0A928DD07-F1
#
_cell.length_a   1.000
_cell.length_b   1.000
_cell.length_c   1.000
_cell.angle_alpha   90.00
_cell.angle_beta   90.00
_cell.angle_gamma   90.00
#
_symmetry.space_group_name_H-M   'P 1'
#
loop_
_entity.id
_entity.type
_entity.pdbx_description
1 polymer ?
#
loop_
_entity_poly.entity_id
_entity_poly.type
_entity_poly.pdbx_seq_one_letter_code
_entity_poly.pdbx_strand_id
1 'polypeptide(L)'
;MPIPYRLNPMGKNEKKYFELVVKPGILAIGMTYGFTPYWNSGGYCSVDWGDGQKKDAVTSGTALNHTYAKAGTYTVKVKTECYRVNFNTTGNTLIELCSDSLDNLGDLTIGDQMFSVCSNALLKSTRLPDSITNAQLMFHYCSNAELPLTKLPDRLTNGSSMFHTCPMAQLPLTKLPDGLTNGYNMFSGCKNAELPLISLGNKLSEAKWMFAGCSNARLPLTSLPSSLKNAEGMFGGCTNAQLPLTKLPDGLTNGTSMFNGCTNAEINLDTLVANAPAEGWTKLTNIANMFNGCSKVTGSRSAFLAKCPANVTGADTAFTGTNTTE
;
A
#
# COMPACT_ATOMS: atom_id res chain seq x y z
N MET A 1 11.47 -18.19 -48.11
CA MET A 1 11.77 -16.80 -47.75
C MET A 1 11.67 -16.67 -46.25
N PRO A 2 12.73 -16.20 -45.55
CA PRO A 2 12.64 -15.94 -44.12
C PRO A 2 11.66 -14.80 -43.91
N ILE A 3 10.70 -14.98 -43.00
CA ILE A 3 9.84 -13.89 -42.54
C ILE A 3 10.80 -12.81 -42.00
N PRO A 4 10.80 -11.59 -42.56
CA PRO A 4 11.73 -10.57 -42.13
C PRO A 4 11.49 -10.33 -40.64
N TYR A 5 12.59 -10.29 -39.87
CA TYR A 5 12.63 -9.74 -38.52
C TYR A 5 11.65 -8.59 -38.47
N ARG A 6 10.56 -8.73 -37.69
CA ARG A 6 9.68 -7.59 -37.45
C ARG A 6 10.60 -6.48 -36.98
N LEU A 7 10.65 -5.42 -37.79
CA LEU A 7 11.20 -4.12 -37.48
C LEU A 7 11.23 -3.94 -35.97
N ASN A 8 12.42 -3.69 -35.39
CA ASN A 8 12.56 -3.23 -34.00
C ASN A 8 11.38 -2.27 -33.70
N PRO A 9 10.30 -2.71 -33.02
CA PRO A 9 9.01 -2.00 -33.10
C PRO A 9 9.05 -0.65 -32.39
N MET A 10 10.15 -0.35 -31.71
CA MET A 10 10.42 0.90 -31.01
C MET A 10 11.39 1.76 -31.81
N GLY A 11 11.02 2.08 -33.05
CA GLY A 11 11.76 3.00 -33.89
C GLY A 11 12.13 4.27 -33.13
N LYS A 12 13.43 4.62 -33.18
CA LYS A 12 13.99 5.93 -32.85
C LYS A 12 13.83 6.50 -31.42
N ASN A 13 13.39 5.73 -30.43
CA ASN A 13 13.53 6.17 -29.03
C ASN A 13 14.72 5.48 -28.35
N GLU A 14 15.72 6.28 -27.98
CA GLU A 14 16.84 5.97 -27.09
C GLU A 14 16.39 5.68 -25.65
N LYS A 15 15.19 5.12 -25.43
CA LYS A 15 14.76 4.75 -24.08
C LYS A 15 15.67 3.62 -23.59
N LYS A 16 16.30 3.88 -22.44
CA LYS A 16 17.21 2.95 -21.77
C LYS A 16 16.46 1.67 -21.42
N TYR A 17 17.17 0.54 -21.43
CA TYR A 17 16.63 -0.69 -20.86
C TYR A 17 16.16 -0.42 -19.41
N PHE A 18 15.07 -1.06 -19.02
CA PHE A 18 14.81 -1.24 -17.61
C PHE A 18 15.73 -2.35 -17.11
N GLU A 19 16.49 -2.07 -16.05
CA GLU A 19 17.47 -3.00 -15.49
C GLU A 19 17.10 -3.35 -14.05
N LEU A 20 17.11 -4.64 -13.76
CA LEU A 20 17.02 -5.17 -12.40
C LEU A 20 18.09 -6.22 -12.17
N VAL A 21 18.44 -6.43 -10.91
CA VAL A 21 19.37 -7.46 -10.49
C VAL A 21 18.61 -8.54 -9.74
N VAL A 22 18.84 -9.80 -10.14
CA VAL A 22 18.31 -11.00 -9.49
C VAL A 22 19.45 -11.82 -8.93
N LYS A 23 19.20 -12.49 -7.79
CA LYS A 23 20.20 -13.29 -7.07
C LYS A 23 19.72 -14.72 -6.78
N PRO A 24 19.46 -15.55 -7.81
CA PRO A 24 19.12 -16.97 -7.63
C PRO A 24 20.20 -17.70 -6.85
N GLY A 25 19.85 -18.73 -6.08
CA GLY A 25 20.83 -19.62 -5.43
C GLY A 25 21.55 -19.06 -4.21
N ILE A 26 21.60 -17.73 -4.03
CA ILE A 26 22.05 -17.10 -2.77
C ILE A 26 20.99 -17.32 -1.67
N LEU A 27 19.71 -17.41 -2.07
CA LEU A 27 18.57 -17.60 -1.16
C LEU A 27 17.94 -19.01 -1.25
N ALA A 28 17.97 -19.67 -2.42
CA ALA A 28 17.64 -21.09 -2.63
C ALA A 28 18.07 -21.58 -4.04
N ILE A 29 18.36 -22.87 -4.22
CA ILE A 29 18.71 -23.47 -5.53
C ILE A 29 17.52 -23.49 -6.51
N GLY A 30 17.76 -23.28 -7.80
CA GLY A 30 16.75 -23.45 -8.86
C GLY A 30 15.63 -22.40 -8.91
N MET A 31 15.92 -21.15 -8.52
CA MET A 31 14.92 -20.07 -8.50
C MET A 31 14.45 -19.66 -9.90
N THR A 32 13.13 -19.44 -10.01
CA THR A 32 12.46 -18.98 -11.23
C THR A 32 11.97 -17.55 -11.07
N TYR A 33 12.27 -16.72 -12.06
CA TYR A 33 11.81 -15.34 -12.16
C TYR A 33 10.89 -15.22 -13.37
N GLY A 34 9.84 -14.42 -13.23
CA GLY A 34 8.85 -14.19 -14.27
C GLY A 34 8.66 -12.70 -14.54
N PHE A 35 8.35 -12.39 -15.80
CA PHE A 35 8.04 -11.04 -16.25
C PHE A 35 6.84 -11.09 -17.19
N THR A 36 5.74 -10.44 -16.81
CA THR A 36 4.53 -10.37 -17.65
C THR A 36 4.17 -8.91 -17.96
N PRO A 37 4.44 -8.43 -19.17
CA PRO A 37 4.05 -7.09 -19.63
C PRO A 37 2.65 -7.07 -20.25
N TYR A 38 1.95 -5.94 -20.13
CA TYR A 38 0.66 -5.72 -20.78
C TYR A 38 0.62 -4.38 -21.54
N TRP A 39 0.22 -4.45 -22.79
CA TRP A 39 0.01 -3.32 -23.71
C TRP A 39 -1.33 -3.46 -24.43
N ASN A 40 -1.82 -2.35 -25.02
CA ASN A 40 -3.12 -2.30 -25.69
C ASN A 40 -3.09 -2.90 -27.09
N SER A 41 -2.12 -2.51 -27.93
CA SER A 41 -1.99 -3.01 -29.31
C SER A 41 -0.56 -2.86 -29.80
N GLY A 42 -0.14 -3.77 -30.69
CA GLY A 42 1.13 -3.67 -31.43
C GLY A 42 2.43 -3.72 -30.60
N GLY A 43 2.34 -3.96 -29.29
CA GLY A 43 3.50 -3.96 -28.39
C GLY A 43 4.40 -5.19 -28.52
N TYR A 44 5.55 -5.08 -27.91
CA TYR A 44 6.60 -6.09 -27.88
C TYR A 44 7.38 -5.97 -26.57
N CYS A 45 7.89 -7.10 -26.08
CA CYS A 45 8.82 -7.13 -24.97
C CYS A 45 9.97 -8.07 -25.31
N SER A 46 11.19 -7.65 -24.98
CA SER A 46 12.36 -8.52 -24.97
C SER A 46 13.02 -8.47 -23.60
N VAL A 47 13.36 -9.64 -23.08
CA VAL A 47 14.03 -9.83 -21.78
C VAL A 47 15.34 -10.56 -22.02
N ASP A 48 16.44 -9.92 -21.68
CA ASP A 48 17.77 -10.53 -21.56
C ASP A 48 18.00 -10.91 -20.10
N TRP A 49 18.16 -12.20 -19.82
CA TRP A 49 18.28 -12.73 -18.46
C TRP A 49 19.69 -12.62 -17.90
N GLY A 50 20.65 -12.09 -18.65
CA GLY A 50 22.01 -11.83 -18.17
C GLY A 50 22.89 -13.08 -18.01
N ASP A 51 22.39 -14.26 -18.38
CA ASP A 51 23.14 -15.52 -18.45
C ASP A 51 23.35 -16.02 -19.90
N GLY A 52 23.12 -15.12 -20.87
CA GLY A 52 23.17 -15.42 -22.31
C GLY A 52 21.83 -15.85 -22.91
N GLN A 53 20.80 -16.12 -22.10
CA GLN A 53 19.47 -16.46 -22.60
C GLN A 53 18.56 -15.22 -22.73
N LYS A 54 17.72 -15.24 -23.76
CA LYS A 54 16.74 -14.18 -24.06
C LYS A 54 15.37 -14.77 -24.33
N LYS A 55 14.32 -14.03 -23.97
CA LYS A 55 12.94 -14.37 -24.31
C LYS A 55 12.18 -13.14 -24.75
N ASP A 56 11.31 -13.33 -25.73
CA ASP A 56 10.51 -12.25 -26.30
C ASP A 56 9.01 -12.56 -26.17
N ALA A 57 8.20 -11.53 -26.06
CA ALA A 57 6.74 -11.59 -26.16
C ALA A 57 6.25 -10.64 -27.27
N VAL A 58 5.46 -11.19 -28.20
CA VAL A 58 4.70 -10.43 -29.21
C VAL A 58 3.21 -10.33 -28.87
N THR A 59 2.78 -10.99 -27.80
CA THR A 59 1.40 -11.00 -27.31
C THR A 59 1.37 -10.44 -25.89
N SER A 60 0.48 -9.47 -25.65
CA SER A 60 0.26 -8.84 -24.34
C SER A 60 -0.14 -9.90 -23.31
N GLY A 61 0.39 -9.81 -22.09
CA GLY A 61 0.11 -10.78 -21.02
C GLY A 61 0.87 -12.10 -21.11
N THR A 62 1.80 -12.26 -22.05
CA THR A 62 2.67 -13.45 -22.11
C THR A 62 3.63 -13.45 -20.93
N ALA A 63 3.59 -14.50 -20.10
CA ALA A 63 4.55 -14.68 -19.02
C ALA A 63 5.91 -15.16 -19.55
N LEU A 64 6.94 -14.34 -19.37
CA LEU A 64 8.32 -14.67 -19.69
C LEU A 64 9.01 -15.18 -18.41
N ASN A 65 9.03 -16.50 -18.21
CA ASN A 65 9.66 -17.14 -17.05
C ASN A 65 11.07 -17.61 -17.37
N HIS A 66 11.99 -17.56 -16.41
CA HIS A 66 13.36 -18.07 -16.54
C HIS A 66 13.85 -18.67 -15.24
N THR A 67 14.52 -19.82 -15.34
CA THR A 67 15.06 -20.57 -14.21
C THR A 67 16.57 -20.60 -14.32
N TYR A 68 17.26 -20.03 -13.32
CA TYR A 68 18.72 -20.04 -13.30
C TYR A 68 19.23 -21.36 -12.71
N ALA A 69 20.05 -22.07 -13.48
CA ALA A 69 20.66 -23.33 -13.05
C ALA A 69 21.79 -23.14 -12.02
N LYS A 70 22.40 -21.97 -11.97
CA LYS A 70 23.53 -21.65 -11.08
C LYS A 70 23.15 -20.52 -10.13
N ALA A 71 23.69 -20.61 -8.90
CA ALA A 71 23.67 -19.49 -7.98
C ALA A 71 24.53 -18.36 -8.54
N GLY A 72 24.10 -17.11 -8.33
CA GLY A 72 24.86 -15.96 -8.80
C GLY A 72 24.08 -14.66 -8.71
N THR A 73 24.69 -13.61 -9.23
CA THR A 73 24.05 -12.31 -9.42
C THR A 73 23.94 -12.08 -10.93
N TYR A 74 22.74 -11.82 -11.41
CA TYR A 74 22.47 -11.60 -12.83
C TYR A 74 21.78 -10.25 -13.03
N THR A 75 22.21 -9.50 -14.04
CA THR A 75 21.53 -8.27 -14.46
C THR A 75 20.56 -8.62 -15.58
N VAL A 76 19.27 -8.47 -15.31
CA VAL A 76 18.21 -8.67 -16.29
C VAL A 76 17.94 -7.33 -16.96
N LYS A 77 17.92 -7.31 -18.30
CA LYS A 77 17.59 -6.13 -19.09
C LYS A 77 16.28 -6.34 -19.83
N VAL A 78 15.33 -5.45 -19.59
CA VAL A 78 14.01 -5.49 -20.20
C VAL A 78 13.85 -4.30 -21.14
N LYS A 79 13.32 -4.58 -22.33
CA LYS A 79 12.94 -3.55 -23.31
C LYS A 79 11.48 -3.75 -23.70
N THR A 80 10.62 -2.84 -23.26
CA THR A 80 9.17 -2.88 -23.51
C THR A 80 8.56 -1.49 -23.34
N GLU A 81 7.33 -1.33 -23.84
CA GLU A 81 6.44 -0.20 -23.57
C GLU A 81 5.09 -0.80 -23.15
N CYS A 82 4.78 -0.70 -21.87
CA CYS A 82 3.60 -1.32 -21.30
C CYS A 82 2.90 -0.37 -20.32
N TYR A 83 1.59 -0.55 -20.13
CA TYR A 83 0.84 0.18 -19.11
C TYR A 83 0.81 -0.55 -17.76
N ARG A 84 1.25 -1.82 -17.76
CA ARG A 84 1.29 -2.72 -16.61
C ARG A 84 2.38 -3.77 -16.79
N VAL A 85 2.99 -4.14 -15.67
CA VAL A 85 3.90 -5.27 -15.56
C VAL A 85 3.65 -6.04 -14.27
N ASN A 86 3.85 -7.35 -14.30
CA ASN A 86 3.96 -8.20 -13.12
C ASN A 86 5.34 -8.91 -13.12
N PHE A 87 6.11 -8.73 -12.05
CA PHE A 87 7.32 -9.49 -11.77
C PHE A 87 6.89 -10.76 -11.02
N ASN A 88 6.41 -11.76 -11.76
CA ASN A 88 5.91 -13.00 -11.16
C ASN A 88 7.08 -13.73 -10.50
N THR A 89 7.10 -13.79 -9.19
CA THR A 89 8.09 -14.55 -8.45
C THR A 89 7.45 -15.60 -7.58
N THR A 90 8.17 -16.70 -7.37
CA THR A 90 7.80 -17.71 -6.37
C THR A 90 8.86 -17.73 -5.27
N GLY A 91 8.41 -17.65 -4.02
CA GLY A 91 9.28 -17.73 -2.85
C GLY A 91 10.07 -16.45 -2.54
N ASN A 92 11.01 -16.56 -1.59
CA ASN A 92 11.80 -15.44 -1.05
C ASN A 92 12.84 -14.90 -2.03
N THR A 93 12.40 -14.37 -3.17
CA THR A 93 13.29 -13.85 -4.21
C THR A 93 13.82 -12.47 -3.83
N LEU A 94 15.10 -12.22 -4.14
CA LEU A 94 15.67 -10.88 -4.14
C LEU A 94 15.55 -10.31 -5.54
N ILE A 95 14.91 -9.15 -5.62
CA ILE A 95 14.85 -8.30 -6.80
C ILE A 95 15.36 -6.93 -6.37
N GLU A 96 16.51 -6.54 -6.90
CA GLU A 96 17.09 -5.22 -6.69
C GLU A 96 16.82 -4.39 -7.94
N LEU A 97 16.00 -3.36 -7.80
CA LEU A 97 15.68 -2.44 -8.88
C LEU A 97 16.85 -1.47 -9.07
N CYS A 98 17.64 -1.74 -10.12
CA CYS A 98 18.89 -1.03 -10.39
C CYS A 98 18.70 0.16 -11.33
N SER A 99 17.61 0.21 -12.09
CA SER A 99 17.31 1.39 -12.90
C SER A 99 16.89 2.56 -12.00
N ASP A 100 17.34 3.76 -12.35
CA ASP A 100 16.94 5.02 -11.70
C ASP A 100 15.41 5.25 -11.73
N SER A 101 14.68 4.61 -12.67
CA SER A 101 13.23 4.70 -12.74
C SER A 101 12.52 3.53 -13.45
N LEU A 102 11.39 3.13 -12.89
CA LEU A 102 10.39 2.25 -13.52
C LEU A 102 9.77 2.86 -14.81
N ASP A 103 9.96 4.16 -15.04
CA ASP A 103 9.50 4.88 -16.24
C ASP A 103 10.07 4.29 -17.55
N ASN A 104 11.19 3.55 -17.48
CA ASN A 104 11.78 2.85 -18.64
C ASN A 104 10.94 1.66 -19.15
N LEU A 105 9.90 1.25 -18.42
CA LEU A 105 8.96 0.21 -18.84
C LEU A 105 7.78 0.77 -19.65
N GLY A 106 7.65 2.10 -19.74
CA GLY A 106 6.58 2.79 -20.44
C GLY A 106 5.63 3.54 -19.51
N ASP A 107 4.47 3.91 -20.04
CA ASP A 107 3.44 4.69 -19.32
C ASP A 107 2.64 3.81 -18.36
N LEU A 108 3.30 3.40 -17.27
CA LEU A 108 2.73 2.54 -16.25
C LEU A 108 1.57 3.25 -15.53
N THR A 109 0.34 2.84 -15.84
CA THR A 109 -0.89 3.34 -15.18
C THR A 109 -1.44 2.34 -14.17
N ILE A 110 -1.11 1.07 -14.32
CA ILE A 110 -1.54 -0.02 -13.44
C ILE A 110 -0.31 -0.75 -12.91
N GLY A 111 -0.12 -0.66 -11.61
CA GLY A 111 0.88 -1.41 -10.86
C GLY A 111 0.32 -2.56 -10.04
N ASP A 112 -0.87 -3.04 -10.39
CA ASP A 112 -1.52 -4.17 -9.71
C ASP A 112 -0.59 -5.39 -9.65
N GLN A 113 -0.26 -5.79 -8.42
CA GLN A 113 0.59 -6.93 -8.08
C GLN A 113 2.01 -6.88 -8.65
N MET A 114 2.51 -5.69 -9.03
CA MET A 114 3.78 -5.58 -9.76
C MET A 114 4.95 -6.32 -9.10
N PHE A 115 5.11 -6.17 -7.79
CA PHE A 115 6.13 -6.82 -6.97
C PHE A 115 5.52 -7.66 -5.85
N SER A 116 4.28 -8.14 -6.03
CA SER A 116 3.64 -9.01 -5.05
C SER A 116 4.54 -10.21 -4.76
N VAL A 117 4.63 -10.60 -3.48
CA VAL A 117 5.45 -11.69 -2.92
C VAL A 117 6.96 -11.60 -3.17
N CYS A 118 7.47 -10.46 -3.64
CA CYS A 118 8.91 -10.22 -3.79
C CYS A 118 9.52 -9.95 -2.40
N SER A 119 9.72 -11.01 -1.60
CA SER A 119 10.08 -10.89 -0.18
C SER A 119 11.28 -10.00 0.09
N ASN A 120 12.26 -9.91 -0.81
CA ASN A 120 13.44 -9.06 -0.63
C ASN A 120 13.52 -8.01 -1.76
N ALA A 121 12.40 -7.36 -2.09
CA ALA A 121 12.43 -6.24 -3.03
C ALA A 121 13.27 -5.08 -2.48
N LEU A 122 14.25 -4.62 -3.25
CA LEU A 122 15.06 -3.45 -2.92
C LEU A 122 14.81 -2.38 -3.97
N LEU A 123 14.10 -1.31 -3.58
CA LEU A 123 13.85 -0.16 -4.44
C LEU A 123 14.86 0.95 -4.11
N LYS A 124 15.78 1.24 -5.03
CA LYS A 124 16.76 2.33 -4.85
C LYS A 124 16.14 3.72 -5.00
N SER A 125 15.06 3.83 -5.76
CA SER A 125 14.32 5.09 -5.95
C SER A 125 13.42 5.40 -4.75
N THR A 126 13.23 6.69 -4.47
CA THR A 126 12.30 7.16 -3.44
C THR A 126 10.89 7.44 -3.99
N ARG A 127 10.65 7.17 -5.28
CA ARG A 127 9.36 7.38 -5.95
C ARG A 127 8.97 6.22 -6.88
N LEU A 128 7.68 6.13 -7.13
CA LEU A 128 7.07 5.32 -8.18
C LEU A 128 6.73 6.22 -9.39
N PRO A 129 6.45 5.65 -10.58
CA PRO A 129 5.94 6.41 -11.73
C PRO A 129 4.68 7.21 -11.39
N ASP A 130 4.67 8.50 -11.74
CA ASP A 130 3.58 9.42 -11.39
C ASP A 130 2.27 9.10 -12.12
N SER A 131 2.34 8.32 -13.22
CA SER A 131 1.19 7.90 -14.03
C SER A 131 0.35 6.81 -13.38
N ILE A 132 0.85 6.15 -12.33
CA ILE A 132 0.13 5.04 -11.68
C ILE A 132 -1.15 5.57 -11.01
N THR A 133 -2.27 4.96 -11.38
CA THR A 133 -3.59 5.25 -10.81
C THR A 133 -4.11 4.09 -9.94
N ASN A 134 -3.64 2.87 -10.19
CA ASN A 134 -3.98 1.67 -9.44
C ASN A 134 -2.70 0.94 -9.03
N ALA A 135 -2.43 0.84 -7.74
CA ALA A 135 -1.28 0.13 -7.16
C ALA A 135 -1.72 -1.00 -6.22
N GLN A 136 -2.91 -1.57 -6.45
CA GLN A 136 -3.43 -2.67 -5.66
C GLN A 136 -2.38 -3.80 -5.52
N LEU A 137 -2.13 -4.25 -4.29
CA LEU A 137 -1.20 -5.35 -3.99
C LEU A 137 0.23 -5.15 -4.54
N MET A 138 0.65 -3.94 -4.92
CA MET A 138 1.91 -3.71 -5.64
C MET A 138 3.12 -4.34 -4.95
N PHE A 139 3.24 -4.21 -3.63
CA PHE A 139 4.29 -4.80 -2.80
C PHE A 139 3.72 -5.78 -1.76
N HIS A 140 2.58 -6.40 -2.03
CA HIS A 140 1.93 -7.32 -1.09
C HIS A 140 2.87 -8.45 -0.64
N TYR A 141 2.95 -8.74 0.66
CA TYR A 141 3.83 -9.76 1.26
C TYR A 141 5.35 -9.59 0.99
N CYS A 142 5.82 -8.37 0.73
CA CYS A 142 7.25 -8.07 0.60
C CYS A 142 7.94 -8.01 1.97
N SER A 143 8.18 -9.17 2.57
CA SER A 143 8.48 -9.32 4.00
C SER A 143 9.75 -8.61 4.50
N ASN A 144 10.78 -8.55 3.67
CA ASN A 144 12.10 -7.96 3.95
C ASN A 144 12.41 -6.78 3.01
N ALA A 145 11.40 -6.20 2.36
CA ALA A 145 11.64 -5.18 1.36
C ALA A 145 12.07 -3.84 1.97
N GLU A 146 13.10 -3.24 1.34
CA GLU A 146 13.55 -1.89 1.61
C GLU A 146 12.88 -0.95 0.62
N LEU A 147 11.84 -0.26 1.09
CA LEU A 147 11.01 0.64 0.30
C LEU A 147 11.11 2.07 0.86
N PRO A 148 12.12 2.86 0.45
CA PRO A 148 12.36 4.22 0.95
C PRO A 148 11.46 5.25 0.25
N LEU A 149 10.18 4.93 0.04
CA LEU A 149 9.25 5.80 -0.67
C LEU A 149 8.89 7.01 0.20
N THR A 150 9.22 8.21 -0.30
CA THR A 150 8.90 9.48 0.38
C THR A 150 7.60 10.11 -0.15
N LYS A 151 7.10 9.62 -1.28
CA LYS A 151 5.85 10.08 -1.91
C LYS A 151 5.20 8.95 -2.71
N LEU A 152 3.86 8.94 -2.75
CA LEU A 152 3.07 8.10 -3.64
C LEU A 152 2.57 8.91 -4.86
N PRO A 153 2.27 8.27 -6.01
CA PRO A 153 1.78 8.96 -7.21
C PRO A 153 0.53 9.81 -6.93
N ASP A 154 0.52 11.06 -7.39
CA ASP A 154 -0.58 12.01 -7.11
C ASP A 154 -1.93 11.57 -7.70
N ARG A 155 -1.90 10.76 -8.76
CA ARG A 155 -3.08 10.22 -9.45
C ARG A 155 -3.56 8.87 -8.90
N LEU A 156 -2.92 8.36 -7.85
CA LEU A 156 -3.29 7.09 -7.23
C LEU A 156 -4.70 7.19 -6.65
N THR A 157 -5.62 6.35 -7.14
CA THR A 157 -7.00 6.24 -6.63
C THR A 157 -7.22 4.95 -5.86
N ASN A 158 -6.50 3.88 -6.22
CA ASN A 158 -6.59 2.59 -5.55
C ASN A 158 -5.23 2.12 -5.03
N GLY A 159 -5.06 2.12 -3.71
CA GLY A 159 -3.88 1.62 -3.00
C GLY A 159 -4.16 0.36 -2.17
N SER A 160 -5.24 -0.37 -2.46
CA SER A 160 -5.66 -1.51 -1.65
C SER A 160 -4.53 -2.54 -1.49
N SER A 161 -4.21 -2.87 -0.25
CA SER A 161 -3.16 -3.82 0.14
C SER A 161 -1.78 -3.56 -0.47
N MET A 162 -1.49 -2.31 -0.90
CA MET A 162 -0.27 -1.96 -1.63
C MET A 162 1.01 -2.40 -0.92
N PHE A 163 1.08 -2.25 0.40
CA PHE A 163 2.20 -2.64 1.26
C PHE A 163 1.78 -3.64 2.34
N HIS A 164 0.69 -4.37 2.13
CA HIS A 164 0.18 -5.29 3.15
C HIS A 164 1.21 -6.38 3.47
N THR A 165 1.52 -6.57 4.76
CA THR A 165 2.55 -7.47 5.28
C THR A 165 3.95 -7.16 4.73
N CYS A 166 4.36 -5.89 4.81
CA CYS A 166 5.74 -5.43 4.55
C CYS A 166 6.40 -4.91 5.84
N PRO A 167 6.71 -5.77 6.84
CA PRO A 167 7.13 -5.34 8.17
C PRO A 167 8.44 -4.54 8.17
N MET A 168 9.30 -4.68 7.16
CA MET A 168 10.58 -3.98 7.05
C MET A 168 10.54 -2.68 6.24
N ALA A 169 9.40 -2.32 5.63
CA ALA A 169 9.30 -1.12 4.81
C ALA A 169 9.42 0.15 5.65
N GLN A 170 10.22 1.14 5.19
CA GLN A 170 10.49 2.39 5.93
C GLN A 170 9.40 3.45 5.72
N LEU A 171 8.90 3.59 4.48
CA LEU A 171 7.78 4.46 4.06
C LEU A 171 7.67 5.79 4.85
N PRO A 172 8.66 6.70 4.76
CA PRO A 172 8.63 8.03 5.40
C PRO A 172 7.65 9.00 4.69
N LEU A 173 6.41 8.55 4.49
CA LEU A 173 5.34 9.30 3.85
C LEU A 173 4.77 10.34 4.82
N THR A 174 4.68 11.59 4.39
CA THR A 174 4.06 12.68 5.18
C THR A 174 2.62 12.97 4.78
N LYS A 175 2.20 12.59 3.57
CA LYS A 175 0.83 12.73 3.06
C LYS A 175 0.49 11.58 2.12
N LEU A 176 -0.78 11.21 2.04
CA LEU A 176 -1.33 10.36 0.98
C LEU A 176 -1.97 11.20 -0.14
N PRO A 177 -2.09 10.67 -1.36
CA PRO A 177 -2.68 11.39 -2.50
C PRO A 177 -4.15 11.75 -2.27
N ASP A 178 -4.54 12.98 -2.64
CA ASP A 178 -5.93 13.46 -2.48
C ASP A 178 -6.96 12.66 -3.29
N GLY A 179 -6.50 12.01 -4.38
CA GLY A 179 -7.31 11.17 -5.24
C GLY A 179 -7.60 9.77 -4.68
N LEU A 180 -6.92 9.35 -3.61
CA LEU A 180 -7.03 8.00 -3.05
C LEU A 180 -8.45 7.77 -2.51
N THR A 181 -9.17 6.79 -3.06
CA THR A 181 -10.53 6.44 -2.63
C THR A 181 -10.58 5.14 -1.83
N ASN A 182 -9.66 4.22 -2.13
CA ASN A 182 -9.56 2.89 -1.52
C ASN A 182 -8.17 2.64 -0.93
N GLY A 183 -8.10 2.62 0.40
CA GLY A 183 -6.92 2.30 1.20
C GLY A 183 -7.04 0.99 1.99
N TYR A 184 -7.98 0.11 1.62
CA TYR A 184 -8.19 -1.19 2.29
C TYR A 184 -6.86 -1.91 2.52
N ASN A 185 -6.50 -2.22 3.77
CA ASN A 185 -5.25 -2.90 4.15
C ASN A 185 -3.93 -2.27 3.63
N MET A 186 -3.93 -1.04 3.14
CA MET A 186 -2.82 -0.47 2.36
C MET A 186 -1.44 -0.61 3.02
N PHE A 187 -1.35 -0.38 4.32
CA PHE A 187 -0.13 -0.46 5.12
C PHE A 187 -0.19 -1.55 6.20
N SER A 188 -1.27 -2.34 6.26
CA SER A 188 -1.47 -3.34 7.31
C SER A 188 -0.26 -4.27 7.44
N GLY A 189 0.29 -4.40 8.65
CA GLY A 189 1.49 -5.18 8.95
C GLY A 189 2.83 -4.49 8.67
N CYS A 190 2.86 -3.21 8.29
CA CYS A 190 4.09 -2.42 8.13
C CYS A 190 4.68 -1.99 9.49
N LYS A 191 5.22 -2.94 10.24
CA LYS A 191 5.69 -2.73 11.62
C LYS A 191 6.77 -1.66 11.77
N ASN A 192 7.71 -1.56 10.82
CA ASN A 192 8.81 -0.58 10.86
C ASN A 192 8.50 0.76 10.20
N ALA A 193 7.37 0.91 9.51
CA ALA A 193 7.06 2.14 8.80
C ALA A 193 6.69 3.26 9.77
N GLU A 194 7.42 4.38 9.73
CA GLU A 194 7.19 5.51 10.64
C GLU A 194 5.93 6.29 10.31
N LEU A 195 5.53 6.33 9.02
CA LEU A 195 4.31 6.98 8.52
C LEU A 195 3.94 8.28 9.28
N PRO A 196 4.78 9.34 9.23
CA PRO A 196 4.48 10.63 9.85
C PRO A 196 3.41 11.41 9.06
N LEU A 197 2.30 10.73 8.74
CA LEU A 197 1.21 11.24 7.93
C LEU A 197 0.44 12.32 8.68
N ILE A 198 0.39 13.52 8.10
CA ILE A 198 -0.44 14.64 8.56
C ILE A 198 -1.76 14.76 7.76
N SER A 199 -1.91 13.99 6.68
CA SER A 199 -3.14 13.90 5.89
C SER A 199 -3.24 12.56 5.16
N LEU A 200 -4.46 12.04 5.05
CA LEU A 200 -4.80 10.78 4.38
C LEU A 200 -5.42 10.97 2.99
N GLY A 201 -5.52 12.21 2.51
CA GLY A 201 -6.15 12.55 1.24
C GLY A 201 -7.67 12.74 1.36
N ASN A 202 -8.21 13.66 0.55
CA ASN A 202 -9.59 14.14 0.73
C ASN A 202 -10.70 13.19 0.26
N LYS A 203 -10.39 12.21 -0.60
CA LYS A 203 -11.39 11.31 -1.20
C LYS A 203 -11.44 9.90 -0.61
N LEU A 204 -10.64 9.63 0.42
CA LEU A 204 -10.54 8.30 1.02
C LEU A 204 -11.89 7.90 1.64
N SER A 205 -12.47 6.81 1.16
CA SER A 205 -13.83 6.38 1.56
C SER A 205 -13.85 5.00 2.21
N GLU A 206 -12.93 4.13 1.81
CA GLU A 206 -12.72 2.78 2.35
C GLU A 206 -11.30 2.69 2.92
N ALA A 207 -11.18 2.50 4.23
CA ALA A 207 -9.90 2.42 4.94
C ALA A 207 -9.87 1.28 5.97
N LYS A 208 -10.72 0.26 5.78
CA LYS A 208 -10.72 -0.93 6.63
C LYS A 208 -9.31 -1.55 6.71
N TRP A 209 -8.85 -1.73 7.95
CA TRP A 209 -7.52 -2.22 8.32
C TRP A 209 -6.33 -1.45 7.74
N MET A 210 -6.50 -0.22 7.24
CA MET A 210 -5.48 0.48 6.45
C MET A 210 -4.09 0.52 7.09
N PHE A 211 -4.00 0.75 8.40
CA PHE A 211 -2.77 0.80 9.18
C PHE A 211 -2.66 -0.31 10.22
N ALA A 212 -3.49 -1.36 10.14
CA ALA A 212 -3.55 -2.39 11.18
C ALA A 212 -2.16 -3.01 11.46
N GLY A 213 -1.72 -3.03 12.72
CA GLY A 213 -0.42 -3.58 13.13
C GLY A 213 0.80 -2.73 12.74
N CYS A 214 0.63 -1.47 12.32
CA CYS A 214 1.74 -0.55 12.10
C CYS A 214 2.25 0.02 13.43
N SER A 215 2.94 -0.80 14.22
CA SER A 215 3.33 -0.47 15.61
C SER A 215 4.22 0.78 15.74
N ASN A 216 5.04 1.10 14.73
CA ASN A 216 5.90 2.30 14.73
C ASN A 216 5.27 3.53 14.08
N ALA A 217 4.07 3.42 13.48
CA ALA A 217 3.45 4.53 12.76
C ALA A 217 3.10 5.68 13.71
N ARG A 218 3.53 6.90 13.37
CA ARG A 218 3.34 8.11 14.20
C ARG A 218 1.98 8.76 14.01
N LEU A 219 1.51 8.87 12.77
CA LEU A 219 0.16 9.35 12.41
C LEU A 219 -0.33 10.57 13.26
N PRO A 220 0.35 11.73 13.21
CA PRO A 220 -0.07 12.98 13.87
C PRO A 220 -1.30 13.62 13.19
N LEU A 221 -2.38 12.85 13.04
CA LEU A 221 -3.60 13.27 12.37
C LEU A 221 -4.51 14.02 13.36
N THR A 222 -4.86 15.25 13.01
CA THR A 222 -5.86 16.04 13.75
C THR A 222 -7.28 15.84 13.24
N SER A 223 -7.43 15.29 12.03
CA SER A 223 -8.71 15.00 11.40
C SER A 223 -8.59 13.85 10.42
N LEU A 224 -9.72 13.19 10.15
CA LEU A 224 -9.85 12.15 9.13
C LEU A 224 -10.64 12.69 7.92
N PRO A 225 -10.50 12.09 6.73
CA PRO A 225 -11.21 12.52 5.53
C PRO A 225 -12.74 12.47 5.72
N SER A 226 -13.45 13.53 5.34
CA SER A 226 -14.92 13.61 5.49
C SER A 226 -15.67 12.58 4.63
N SER A 227 -15.04 12.08 3.57
CA SER A 227 -15.56 11.01 2.71
C SER A 227 -15.48 9.60 3.34
N LEU A 228 -14.79 9.44 4.47
CA LEU A 228 -14.55 8.14 5.08
C LEU A 228 -15.84 7.53 5.62
N LYS A 229 -16.19 6.34 5.14
CA LYS A 229 -17.41 5.61 5.55
C LYS A 229 -17.09 4.39 6.41
N ASN A 230 -16.11 3.61 5.99
CA ASN A 230 -15.72 2.38 6.67
C ASN A 230 -14.29 2.50 7.22
N ALA A 231 -14.16 2.48 8.54
CA ALA A 231 -12.89 2.58 9.25
C ALA A 231 -12.65 1.38 10.18
N GLU A 232 -13.28 0.24 9.90
CA GLU A 232 -13.11 -0.98 10.68
C GLU A 232 -11.61 -1.33 10.82
N GLY A 233 -11.12 -1.38 12.05
CA GLY A 233 -9.74 -1.75 12.36
C GLY A 233 -8.68 -0.81 11.76
N MET A 234 -9.05 0.39 11.28
CA MET A 234 -8.19 1.25 10.48
C MET A 234 -6.82 1.51 11.12
N PHE A 235 -6.77 1.72 12.43
CA PHE A 235 -5.54 1.94 13.20
C PHE A 235 -5.25 0.80 14.19
N GLY A 236 -5.96 -0.32 14.13
CA GLY A 236 -5.84 -1.39 15.12
C GLY A 236 -4.39 -1.84 15.35
N GLY A 237 -3.88 -1.79 16.58
CA GLY A 237 -2.50 -2.14 16.93
C GLY A 237 -1.42 -1.11 16.58
N CYS A 238 -1.79 0.13 16.20
CA CYS A 238 -0.84 1.22 16.01
C CYS A 238 -0.41 1.81 17.36
N THR A 239 0.44 1.10 18.09
CA THR A 239 0.84 1.44 19.47
C THR A 239 1.54 2.80 19.60
N ASN A 240 2.18 3.30 18.53
CA ASN A 240 2.88 4.59 18.52
C ASN A 240 2.08 5.74 17.86
N ALA A 241 0.86 5.48 17.39
CA ALA A 241 0.06 6.49 16.70
C ALA A 241 -0.43 7.57 17.67
N GLN A 242 -0.21 8.84 17.32
CA GLN A 242 -0.53 10.00 18.16
C GLN A 242 -2.00 10.39 18.06
N LEU A 243 -2.57 10.46 16.86
CA LEU A 243 -4.00 10.69 16.60
C LEU A 243 -4.69 11.74 17.51
N PRO A 244 -4.20 13.00 17.59
CA PRO A 244 -4.85 14.09 18.32
C PRO A 244 -6.12 14.59 17.59
N LEU A 245 -7.07 13.67 17.38
CA LEU A 245 -8.26 13.90 16.56
C LEU A 245 -9.20 14.88 17.24
N THR A 246 -9.61 15.91 16.50
CA THR A 246 -10.61 16.87 16.96
C THR A 246 -12.02 16.52 16.49
N LYS A 247 -12.15 15.63 15.49
CA LYS A 247 -13.44 15.24 14.90
C LYS A 247 -13.38 13.85 14.25
N LEU A 248 -14.49 13.11 14.32
CA LEU A 248 -14.75 11.91 13.51
C LEU A 248 -15.52 12.27 12.23
N PRO A 249 -15.36 11.52 11.12
CA PRO A 249 -16.12 11.76 9.89
C PRO A 249 -17.64 11.67 10.12
N ASP A 250 -18.39 12.66 9.64
CA ASP A 250 -19.85 12.75 9.80
C ASP A 250 -20.57 11.56 9.14
N GLY A 251 -19.99 11.04 8.05
CA GLY A 251 -20.51 9.93 7.26
C GLY A 251 -20.10 8.54 7.73
N LEU A 252 -19.39 8.40 8.86
CA LEU A 252 -18.85 7.13 9.33
C LEU A 252 -19.99 6.14 9.63
N THR A 253 -19.92 4.95 9.03
CA THR A 253 -20.91 3.88 9.22
C THR A 253 -20.40 2.76 10.13
N ASN A 254 -19.10 2.48 10.12
CA ASN A 254 -18.50 1.40 10.91
C ASN A 254 -17.19 1.86 11.57
N GLY A 255 -17.18 1.90 12.90
CA GLY A 255 -16.03 2.23 13.76
C GLY A 255 -15.47 1.04 14.53
N THR A 256 -15.89 -0.19 14.20
CA THR A 256 -15.47 -1.42 14.88
C THR A 256 -13.94 -1.49 14.94
N SER A 257 -13.38 -1.63 16.15
CA SER A 257 -11.94 -1.73 16.40
C SER A 257 -11.09 -0.61 15.79
N MET A 258 -11.67 0.54 15.42
CA MET A 258 -11.00 1.57 14.63
C MET A 258 -9.66 2.01 15.23
N PHE A 259 -9.59 2.14 16.56
CA PHE A 259 -8.38 2.50 17.29
C PHE A 259 -7.90 1.37 18.22
N ASN A 260 -8.44 0.15 18.12
CA ASN A 260 -8.14 -0.94 19.05
C ASN A 260 -6.62 -1.10 19.30
N GLY A 261 -6.17 -1.04 20.56
CA GLY A 261 -4.77 -1.17 20.94
C GLY A 261 -3.86 0.03 20.59
N CYS A 262 -4.42 1.18 20.22
CA CYS A 262 -3.63 2.42 20.02
C CYS A 262 -3.28 3.06 21.36
N THR A 263 -2.27 2.54 22.05
CA THR A 263 -1.90 2.98 23.41
C THR A 263 -1.42 4.43 23.49
N ASN A 264 -0.87 4.99 22.40
CA ASN A 264 -0.42 6.38 22.34
C ASN A 264 -1.44 7.37 21.71
N ALA A 265 -2.65 6.92 21.35
CA ALA A 265 -3.63 7.79 20.71
C ALA A 265 -4.26 8.80 21.69
N GLU A 266 -4.02 10.09 21.44
CA GLU A 266 -4.44 11.22 22.26
C GLU A 266 -5.82 11.73 21.83
N ILE A 267 -6.85 10.92 22.09
CA ILE A 267 -8.24 11.24 21.73
C ILE A 267 -9.01 11.70 22.97
N ASN A 268 -9.58 12.90 22.91
CA ASN A 268 -10.51 13.40 23.92
C ASN A 268 -11.95 13.32 23.38
N LEU A 269 -12.79 12.48 24.00
CA LEU A 269 -14.17 12.27 23.59
C LEU A 269 -15.01 13.55 23.66
N ASP A 270 -14.78 14.42 24.64
CA ASP A 270 -15.52 15.68 24.78
C ASP A 270 -15.21 16.63 23.61
N THR A 271 -13.97 16.60 23.12
CA THR A 271 -13.58 17.35 21.91
C THR A 271 -14.29 16.78 20.68
N LEU A 272 -14.36 15.45 20.54
CA LEU A 272 -15.10 14.81 19.44
C LEU A 272 -16.59 15.17 19.49
N VAL A 273 -17.20 15.15 20.68
CA VAL A 273 -18.61 15.49 20.90
C VAL A 273 -18.90 16.96 20.57
N ALA A 274 -18.02 17.88 20.97
CA ALA A 274 -18.14 19.31 20.66
C ALA A 274 -18.10 19.60 19.15
N ASN A 275 -17.43 18.73 18.37
CA ASN A 275 -17.31 18.84 16.92
C ASN A 275 -18.19 17.82 16.15
N ALA A 276 -19.09 17.11 16.84
CA ALA A 276 -20.01 16.17 16.21
C ALA A 276 -21.03 16.89 15.31
N PRO A 277 -21.62 16.20 14.31
CA PRO A 277 -22.79 16.71 13.59
C PRO A 277 -23.91 17.15 14.55
N ALA A 278 -24.75 18.09 14.13
CA ALA A 278 -25.85 18.60 14.94
C ALA A 278 -26.80 17.45 15.37
N GLU A 279 -27.08 16.54 14.44
CA GLU A 279 -27.86 15.32 14.59
C GLU A 279 -27.09 14.14 15.20
N GLY A 280 -25.80 14.30 15.49
CA GLY A 280 -24.90 13.21 15.90
C GLY A 280 -24.47 12.31 14.74
N TRP A 281 -23.74 11.25 15.03
CA TRP A 281 -23.24 10.29 14.04
C TRP A 281 -24.32 9.28 13.64
N THR A 282 -25.43 9.77 13.07
CA THR A 282 -26.66 9.00 12.78
C THR A 282 -26.46 7.74 11.92
N LYS A 283 -25.33 7.64 11.21
CA LYS A 283 -25.00 6.53 10.31
C LYS A 283 -24.19 5.42 10.95
N LEU A 284 -23.65 5.61 12.16
CA LEU A 284 -22.86 4.60 12.85
C LEU A 284 -23.72 3.39 13.24
N THR A 285 -23.33 2.20 12.81
CA THR A 285 -24.03 0.96 13.14
C THR A 285 -23.29 0.11 14.17
N ASN A 286 -21.96 0.23 14.25
CA ASN A 286 -21.13 -0.58 15.12
C ASN A 286 -19.88 0.18 15.60
N ILE A 287 -19.64 0.14 16.91
CA ILE A 287 -18.49 0.73 17.61
C ILE A 287 -17.80 -0.29 18.54
N ALA A 288 -18.03 -1.60 18.34
CA ALA A 288 -17.42 -2.65 19.13
C ALA A 288 -15.89 -2.47 19.16
N ASN A 289 -15.31 -2.48 20.36
CA ASN A 289 -13.87 -2.32 20.59
C ASN A 289 -13.24 -1.04 19.99
N MET A 290 -14.02 -0.02 19.63
CA MET A 290 -13.53 1.17 18.91
C MET A 290 -12.30 1.81 19.54
N PHE A 291 -12.29 1.97 20.86
CA PHE A 291 -11.18 2.52 21.66
C PHE A 291 -10.58 1.49 22.62
N ASN A 292 -10.86 0.20 22.43
CA ASN A 292 -10.40 -0.84 23.35
C ASN A 292 -8.86 -0.82 23.45
N GLY A 293 -8.32 -0.81 24.67
CA GLY A 293 -6.89 -0.76 24.95
C GLY A 293 -6.21 0.59 24.68
N CYS A 294 -6.97 1.67 24.47
CA CYS A 294 -6.41 3.00 24.22
C CYS A 294 -6.29 3.79 25.53
N SER A 295 -5.17 3.62 26.24
CA SER A 295 -4.96 4.20 27.57
C SER A 295 -4.91 5.74 27.61
N LYS A 296 -4.69 6.42 26.48
CA LYS A 296 -4.71 7.90 26.41
C LYS A 296 -6.06 8.49 25.98
N VAL A 297 -7.09 7.66 25.79
CA VAL A 297 -8.45 8.12 25.49
C VAL A 297 -9.12 8.62 26.78
N THR A 298 -9.63 9.85 26.76
CA THR A 298 -10.23 10.55 27.92
C THR A 298 -11.57 11.20 27.55
N GLY A 299 -12.27 11.79 28.52
CA GLY A 299 -13.58 12.43 28.34
C GLY A 299 -14.77 11.53 28.68
N SER A 300 -15.99 12.02 28.50
CA SER A 300 -17.22 11.32 28.90
C SER A 300 -17.69 10.33 27.83
N ARG A 301 -17.81 9.06 28.22
CA ARG A 301 -18.37 8.02 27.35
C ARG A 301 -19.87 8.17 27.17
N SER A 302 -20.63 8.63 28.17
CA SER A 302 -22.07 8.86 28.03
C SER A 302 -22.34 10.01 27.07
N ALA A 303 -21.55 11.09 27.10
CA ALA A 303 -21.69 12.20 26.16
C ALA A 303 -21.38 11.76 24.72
N PHE A 304 -20.37 10.91 24.53
CA PHE A 304 -20.06 10.31 23.23
C PHE A 304 -21.22 9.43 22.74
N LEU A 305 -21.71 8.51 23.58
CA LEU A 305 -22.80 7.61 23.24
C LEU A 305 -24.11 8.34 22.96
N ALA A 306 -24.36 9.48 23.61
CA ALA A 306 -25.51 10.34 23.32
C ALA A 306 -25.48 10.97 21.91
N LYS A 307 -24.31 10.99 21.25
CA LYS A 307 -24.15 11.38 19.85
C LYS A 307 -24.20 10.19 18.89
N CYS A 308 -24.29 8.96 19.38
CA CYS A 308 -24.47 7.77 18.56
C CYS A 308 -25.97 7.42 18.38
N PRO A 309 -26.33 6.64 17.34
CA PRO A 309 -27.69 6.13 17.17
C PRO A 309 -28.09 5.19 18.32
N ALA A 310 -29.38 5.17 18.67
CA ALA A 310 -29.91 4.29 19.72
C ALA A 310 -29.71 2.79 19.44
N ASN A 311 -29.60 2.40 18.16
CA ASN A 311 -29.37 1.03 17.72
C ASN A 311 -27.90 0.71 17.44
N VAL A 312 -26.96 1.58 17.83
CA VAL A 312 -25.53 1.31 17.67
C VAL A 312 -25.15 0.05 18.47
N THR A 313 -24.37 -0.83 17.85
CA THR A 313 -23.90 -2.07 18.48
C THR A 313 -22.49 -1.94 19.04
N GLY A 314 -22.16 -2.73 20.07
CA GLY A 314 -20.80 -2.82 20.62
C GLY A 314 -20.40 -1.74 21.62
N ALA A 315 -21.35 -0.93 22.10
CA ALA A 315 -21.09 0.13 23.08
C ALA A 315 -20.48 -0.38 24.40
N ASP A 316 -20.82 -1.60 24.79
CA ASP A 316 -20.34 -2.30 25.99
C ASP A 316 -18.84 -2.63 25.96
N THR A 317 -18.25 -2.75 24.75
CA THR A 317 -16.82 -3.05 24.56
C THR A 317 -16.02 -1.88 24.03
N ALA A 318 -16.68 -0.79 23.62
CA ALA A 318 -16.07 0.31 22.90
C ALA A 318 -14.96 1.03 23.68
N PHE A 319 -15.07 1.08 25.01
CA PHE A 319 -14.20 1.88 25.90
C PHE A 319 -13.39 1.03 26.89
N THR A 320 -13.25 -0.28 26.66
CA THR A 320 -12.49 -1.13 27.57
C THR A 320 -11.02 -0.73 27.61
N GLY A 321 -10.46 -0.46 28.81
CA GLY A 321 -9.05 -0.10 28.95
C GLY A 321 -8.70 1.33 28.50
N THR A 322 -9.68 2.25 28.50
CA THR A 322 -9.48 3.69 28.35
C THR A 322 -9.45 4.40 29.72
N ASN A 323 -9.12 5.71 29.71
CA ASN A 323 -9.20 6.60 30.87
C ASN A 323 -10.44 7.53 30.78
N THR A 324 -11.56 7.03 30.25
CA THR A 324 -12.80 7.79 30.10
C THR A 324 -13.65 7.75 31.37
N THR A 325 -14.44 8.80 31.60
CA THR A 325 -15.46 8.81 32.65
C THR A 325 -16.79 8.33 32.11
N GLU A 326 -17.75 8.10 33.01
CA GLU A 326 -19.16 8.10 32.63
C GLU A 326 -19.54 9.40 31.92
#